data_AF-A0A1I0VQR3-F1
#
_entry.id   AF-A0A1I0VQR3-F1
#
_cell.length_a   1.000
_cell.length_b   1.000
_cell.length_c   1.000
_cell.angle_alpha   90.00
_cell.angle_beta   90.00
_cell.angle_gamma   90.00
#
_symmetry.space_group_name_H-M   'P 1'
#
loop_
_entity.id
_entity.type
_entity.pdbx_description
1 polymer ?
#
loop_
_entity_poly.entity_id
_entity_poly.type
_entity_poly.pdbx_seq_one_letter_code
_entity_poly.pdbx_strand_id
1 'polypeptide(L)' 'MHFATITGIANHCDVRLIDAGGEMDAPVFVFINSFGTDFQMRKHVRSKLSDKLATLLHDKRGHGLSVGHERDHSV' A
#
# COMPACT_ATOMS: atom_id res chain seq x y z
N MET A 1 -1.51 -0.49 10.32
CA MET A 1 -2.90 -0.12 9.99
C MET A 1 -2.94 1.40 9.94
N HIS A 2 -2.71 1.97 8.76
CA HIS A 2 -2.65 3.41 8.55
C HIS A 2 -3.64 3.81 7.46
N PHE A 3 -4.07 5.06 7.47
CA PHE A 3 -4.89 5.65 6.42
C PHE A 3 -4.22 6.89 5.89
N ALA A 4 -4.23 7.07 4.58
CA ALA A 4 -3.74 8.27 3.90
C ALA A 4 -4.82 8.81 2.96
N THR A 5 -5.21 10.06 3.17
CA THR A 5 -6.18 10.72 2.29
C THR A 5 -5.47 11.26 1.06
N ILE A 6 -5.77 10.69 -0.10
CA ILE A 6 -5.19 11.07 -1.39
C ILE A 6 -6.34 11.30 -2.35
N THR A 7 -6.40 12.48 -2.97
CA THR A 7 -7.46 12.86 -3.94
C THR A 7 -8.89 12.75 -3.39
N GLY A 8 -9.06 12.91 -2.07
CA GLY A 8 -10.36 12.81 -1.39
C GLY A 8 -10.81 11.38 -1.08
N ILE A 9 -9.94 10.37 -1.28
CA ILE A 9 -10.17 8.98 -0.87
C ILE A 9 -9.29 8.67 0.32
N ALA A 10 -9.87 8.07 1.36
CA ALA A 10 -9.12 7.49 2.47
C ALA A 10 -8.55 6.14 2.02
N ASN A 11 -7.25 6.08 1.77
CA ASN A 11 -6.58 4.86 1.33
C ASN A 11 -6.07 4.11 2.55
N HIS A 12 -6.49 2.86 2.70
CA HIS A 12 -5.97 1.96 3.72
C HIS A 12 -4.60 1.45 3.29
N CYS A 13 -3.60 1.65 4.14
CA CYS A 13 -2.22 1.27 3.84
C CYS A 13 -1.46 0.70 5.04
N ASP A 14 -0.39 -0.02 4.72
CA ASP A 14 0.56 -0.57 5.66
C ASP A 14 1.98 -0.32 5.13
N VAL A 15 2.70 0.56 5.81
CA VAL A 15 4.06 0.99 5.45
C VAL A 15 5.02 0.31 6.40
N ARG A 16 6.02 -0.37 5.83
CA ARG A 16 7.18 -0.85 6.57
C ARG A 16 8.42 -0.17 6.01
N LEU A 17 9.02 0.68 6.82
CA LEU A 17 10.33 1.25 6.54
C LEU A 17 11.41 0.30 7.08
N ILE A 18 12.57 0.30 6.43
CA ILE A 18 13.76 -0.39 6.92
C ILE A 18 14.74 0.67 7.40
N ASP A 19 15.47 0.37 8.47
CA ASP A 19 16.60 1.20 8.87
C ASP A 19 17.78 0.83 7.97
N ALA A 20 17.97 1.59 6.90
CA ALA A 20 19.09 1.43 5.97
C ALA A 20 20.38 2.09 6.48
N GLY A 21 20.55 2.25 7.80
CA GLY A 21 21.73 2.89 8.38
C GLY A 21 21.77 4.40 8.17
N GLY A 22 20.60 5.05 8.15
CA GLY A 22 20.47 6.50 7.95
C GLY A 22 20.31 6.96 6.50
N GLU A 23 20.29 6.06 5.51
CA GLU A 23 19.90 6.42 4.15
C GLU A 23 18.39 6.63 4.06
N MET A 24 17.96 7.89 4.08
CA MET A 24 16.55 8.28 3.91
C MET A 24 15.98 7.96 2.51
N ASP A 25 16.84 7.61 1.54
CA ASP A 25 16.50 7.45 0.13
C ASP A 25 16.45 5.99 -0.36
N ALA A 26 16.38 5.01 0.57
CA ALA A 26 16.22 3.61 0.18
C ALA A 26 14.94 3.41 -0.66
N PRO A 27 15.01 2.70 -1.80
CA PRO A 27 13.86 2.54 -2.69
C PRO A 27 12.73 1.78 -2.00
N VAL A 28 11.49 2.26 -2.22
CA VAL A 28 10.27 1.65 -1.66
C VAL A 28 9.63 0.73 -2.69
N PHE A 29 9.42 -0.53 -2.32
CA PHE A 29 8.68 -1.48 -3.13
C PHE A 29 7.16 -1.34 -2.87
N VAL A 30 6.43 -0.86 -3.87
CA VAL A 30 4.97 -0.63 -3.78
C VAL A 30 4.21 -1.80 -4.38
N PHE A 31 3.34 -2.43 -3.60
CA PHE A 31 2.44 -3.48 -4.09
C PHE A 31 1.17 -2.89 -4.68
N ILE A 32 0.78 -3.39 -5.86
CA ILE A 32 -0.44 -3.01 -6.56
C ILE A 32 -1.36 -4.23 -6.64
N ASN A 33 -2.63 -4.03 -6.27
CA ASN A 33 -3.60 -5.12 -6.23
C ASN A 33 -4.21 -5.43 -7.61
N SER A 34 -4.59 -6.68 -7.85
CA SER A 34 -5.55 -7.05 -8.90
C SER A 34 -6.98 -6.63 -8.51
N PHE A 35 -7.89 -6.59 -9.49
CA PHE A 35 -9.29 -6.23 -9.27
C PHE A 35 -9.99 -7.18 -8.28
N GLY A 36 -10.91 -6.64 -7.48
CA GLY A 36 -11.70 -7.40 -6.50
C GLY A 36 -10.90 -7.89 -5.28
N THR A 37 -9.69 -7.38 -5.07
CA THR A 37 -8.80 -7.86 -4.01
C THR A 37 -8.21 -6.74 -3.14
N ASP A 38 -7.94 -7.05 -1.88
CA ASP A 38 -7.31 -6.17 -0.90
C ASP A 38 -5.84 -6.56 -0.64
N PHE A 39 -5.08 -5.73 0.08
CA PHE A 39 -3.65 -5.98 0.27
C PHE A 39 -3.33 -7.22 1.10
N GLN A 40 -4.31 -7.86 1.77
CA GLN A 40 -4.06 -9.02 2.61
C GLN A 40 -3.40 -10.16 1.85
N MET A 41 -3.75 -10.40 0.58
CA MET A 41 -3.10 -11.47 -0.19
C MET A 41 -1.59 -11.27 -0.33
N ARG A 42 -1.12 -10.02 -0.27
CA ARG A 42 0.29 -9.67 -0.51
C ARG A 42 1.13 -9.82 0.76
N LYS A 43 0.52 -10.04 1.93
CA LYS A 43 1.25 -10.20 3.20
C LYS A 43 2.24 -11.36 3.17
N HIS A 44 1.90 -12.48 2.52
CA HIS A 44 2.80 -13.64 2.36
C HIS A 44 3.99 -13.36 1.44
N VAL A 45 3.81 -12.52 0.42
CA VAL A 45 4.92 -12.11 -0.45
C VAL A 45 5.82 -11.11 0.29
N ARG A 46 5.22 -10.15 1.00
CA ARG A 46 5.97 -9.20 1.84
C ARG A 46 6.84 -9.90 2.88
N SER A 47 6.34 -10.95 3.54
CA SER A 47 7.15 -11.67 4.55
C SER A 47 8.40 -12.32 3.96
N LYS A 48 8.34 -12.76 2.69
CA LYS A 48 9.49 -13.34 1.97
C LYS A 48 10.54 -12.31 1.55
N LEU A 49 10.14 -11.03 1.38
CA LEU A 49 11.10 -9.95 1.09
C LEU A 49 11.95 -9.61 2.33
N SER A 50 11.51 -9.98 3.53
CA SER A 50 12.18 -9.65 4.80
C SER A 50 12.40 -8.14 4.94
N ASP A 51 13.20 -7.71 5.92
CA ASP A 51 13.53 -6.29 6.13
C ASP A 51 14.66 -5.81 5.18
N LYS A 52 14.70 -6.37 3.96
CA LYS A 52 15.69 -6.00 2.92
C LYS A 52 15.26 -4.80 2.11
N LEU A 53 13.96 -4.51 2.06
CA LEU A 53 13.38 -3.41 1.30
C LEU A 53 12.29 -2.73 2.14
N ALA A 54 12.20 -1.41 2.03
CA ALA A 54 11.01 -0.70 2.47
C ALA A 54 9.82 -1.13 1.59
N THR A 55 8.64 -1.31 2.18
CA THR A 55 7.45 -1.79 1.46
C THR A 55 6.23 -0.95 1.78
N LEU A 56 5.39 -0.75 0.75
CA LEU A 56 4.07 -0.14 0.86
C LEU A 56 3.02 -1.12 0.33
N LEU A 57 2.09 -1.49 1.20
CA LEU A 57 0.86 -2.18 0.83
C LEU A 57 -0.29 -1.18 0.93
N HIS A 58 -1.19 -1.19 -0.04
CA HIS A 58 -2.41 -0.38 0.02
C HIS A 58 -3.58 -1.09 -0.64
N ASP A 59 -4.77 -0.73 -0.20
CA ASP A 59 -6.01 -1.09 -0.87
C ASP A 59 -6.29 -0.08 -1.98
N LYS A 60 -6.52 -0.56 -3.20
CA LYS A 60 -6.99 0.30 -4.30
C LYS A 60 -8.31 0.96 -3.90
N ARG A 61 -8.65 2.10 -4.52
CA ARG A 61 -9.95 2.76 -4.34
C ARG A 61 -11.10 1.76 -4.53
N GLY A 62 -12.10 1.83 -3.63
CA GLY A 62 -13.26 0.94 -3.66
C GLY A 62 -12.95 -0.53 -3.28
N HIS A 63 -11.73 -0.82 -2.84
CA HIS A 63 -11.32 -2.16 -2.41
C HIS A 63 -10.92 -2.15 -0.94
N GLY A 64 -11.02 -3.31 -0.28
CA GLY A 64 -10.62 -3.49 1.11
C GLY A 64 -11.29 -2.45 2.02
N LEU A 65 -10.49 -1.70 2.77
CA LEU A 65 -10.97 -0.63 3.65
C LEU A 65 -10.78 0.78 3.06
N SER A 66 -10.37 0.90 1.79
CA SER A 66 -10.23 2.20 1.13
C SER A 66 -11.59 2.75 0.71
N VAL A 67 -12.01 3.85 1.34
CA VAL A 67 -13.36 4.45 1.17
C VAL A 67 -13.29 5.89 0.67
N GLY A 68 -14.26 6.28 -0.16
CA GLY A 68 -14.40 7.61 -0.73
C GLY A 68 -15.54 7.64 -1.75
N HIS A 69 -16.01 8.83 -2.14
CA HIS A 69 -17.08 8.96 -3.13
C HIS A 69 -16.64 8.37 -4.48
N GLU A 70 -17.33 7.34 -4.96
CA GLU A 70 -17.05 6.70 -6.25
C GLU A 70 -17.40 7.65 -7.40
N ARG A 71 -16.37 8.27 -7.97
CA ARG A 71 -16.43 8.86 -9.32
C ARG A 71 -15.81 7.87 -10.28
N ASP A 72 -16.28 7.78 -11.52
CA ASP A 72 -15.72 6.86 -12.51
C ASP A 72 -14.18 6.98 -12.61
N HIS A 73 -13.49 5.83 -12.70
CA HIS A 73 -12.06 5.74 -12.37
C HIS A 73 -11.10 5.87 -13.56
N SER A 74 -11.65 6.01 -14.77
CA SER A 74 -10.95 5.91 -16.06
C SER A 74 -10.71 7.26 -16.76
N VAL A 75 -10.73 8.37 -16.01
CA VAL A 75 -10.54 9.72 -16.56
C VAL A 75 -9.14 10.24 -16.27
#